data_AF-A0A8S9MK51-F1
#
_entry.id   AF-A0A8S9MK51-F1
#
_cell.length_a   1.000
_cell.length_b   1.000
_cell.length_c   1.000
_cell.angle_alpha   90.00
_cell.angle_beta   90.00
_cell.angle_gamma   90.00
#
_symmetry.space_group_name_H-M   'P 1'
#
loop_
_entity.id
_entity.type
_entity.pdbx_description
1 polymer ?
#
loop_
_entity_poly.entity_id
_entity_poly.type
_entity_poly.pdbx_seq_one_letter_code
_entity_poly.pdbx_strand_id
1 'polypeptide(L)'
;MDISGLPVPVCTCTGAPQQCYRWGCGGWQSACCTTNISMHPLPMSTKRRGARISGRKMSQGAFKKVLEKLSSDGFNFGNPIDLKSHWARHGTNKFVTIR
;
A
#
# COMPACT_ATOMS: atom_id res chain seq x y z
N MET A 1 -14.69 -11.34 -1.01
CA MET A 1 -14.12 -10.94 0.28
C MET A 1 -14.60 -9.54 0.60
N ASP A 2 -15.31 -9.39 1.73
CA ASP A 2 -15.53 -8.07 2.33
C ASP A 2 -14.21 -7.58 2.93
N ILE A 3 -13.82 -6.35 2.60
CA ILE A 3 -12.54 -5.74 2.96
C ILE A 3 -12.75 -4.75 4.13
N SER A 4 -14.00 -4.56 4.57
CA SER A 4 -14.37 -3.57 5.59
C SER A 4 -13.85 -3.94 6.99
N GLY A 5 -13.80 -5.23 7.33
CA GLY A 5 -13.38 -5.74 8.64
C GLY A 5 -11.88 -6.09 8.75
N LEU A 6 -11.08 -5.82 7.72
CA LEU A 6 -9.65 -6.13 7.75
C LEU A 6 -8.86 -5.08 8.53
N PRO A 7 -7.80 -5.50 9.26
CA PRO A 7 -6.91 -4.56 9.93
C PRO A 7 -6.26 -3.62 8.91
N VAL A 8 -5.93 -2.41 9.36
CA VAL A 8 -5.27 -1.43 8.53
C VAL A 8 -3.90 -1.97 8.11
N PRO A 9 -3.58 -2.07 6.80
CA PRO A 9 -2.29 -2.55 6.36
C PRO A 9 -1.16 -1.64 6.83
N VAL A 10 0.03 -2.21 6.96
CA VAL A 10 1.24 -1.51 7.37
C VAL A 10 2.30 -1.60 6.28
N CYS A 11 3.37 -0.82 6.43
CA CYS A 11 4.50 -0.81 5.53
C CYS A 11 5.79 -0.76 6.36
N THR A 12 6.57 -1.85 6.34
CA THR A 12 7.81 -1.99 7.13
C THR A 12 9.08 -1.54 6.37
N CYS A 13 8.93 -0.75 5.31
CA CYS A 13 10.05 -0.35 4.46
C CYS A 13 11.14 0.45 5.22
N THR A 14 10.81 1.08 6.34
CA THR A 14 11.74 1.86 7.18
C THR A 14 12.32 1.07 8.35
N GLY A 15 12.08 -0.25 8.42
CA GLY A 15 12.48 -1.09 9.57
C GLY A 15 11.48 -1.09 10.74
N ALA A 16 10.49 -0.19 10.73
CA ALA A 16 9.38 -0.16 11.68
C ALA A 16 8.03 -0.19 10.93
N PRO A 17 6.98 -0.82 11.48
CA PRO A 17 5.67 -0.85 10.86
C PRO A 17 5.03 0.54 10.86
N GLN A 18 4.76 1.07 9.66
CA GLN A 18 4.08 2.35 9.48
C GLN A 18 2.69 2.12 8.89
N GLN A 19 1.67 2.71 9.51
CA GLN A 19 0.28 2.53 9.10
C GLN A 19 0.03 3.12 7.70
N CYS A 20 -0.60 2.34 6.83
CA CYS A 20 -1.08 2.82 5.54
C CYS A 20 -2.41 3.58 5.70
N TYR A 21 -2.68 4.52 4.80
CA TYR A 21 -3.93 5.27 4.82
C TYR A 21 -4.78 4.96 3.59
N ARG A 22 -6.08 5.19 3.71
CA ARG A 22 -7.03 4.99 2.61
C ARG A 22 -6.72 5.96 1.47
N TRP A 23 -6.84 5.47 0.24
CA TRP A 23 -6.64 6.27 -0.97
C TRP A 23 -7.63 5.87 -2.06
N GLY A 24 -8.35 6.87 -2.60
CA GLY A 24 -9.36 6.66 -3.65
C GLY A 24 -10.53 5.78 -3.21
N CYS A 25 -11.18 5.11 -4.17
CA CYS A 25 -12.28 4.18 -3.92
C CYS A 25 -11.77 2.84 -3.36
N GLY A 26 -11.42 2.82 -2.07
CA GLY A 26 -11.06 1.59 -1.35
C GLY A 26 -9.62 1.11 -1.52
N GLY A 27 -8.72 1.92 -2.07
CA GLY A 27 -7.30 1.64 -2.15
C GLY A 27 -6.52 2.02 -0.89
N TRP A 28 -5.22 1.76 -0.92
CA TRP A 28 -4.27 2.01 0.15
C TRP A 28 -3.09 2.83 -0.34
N GLN A 29 -2.50 3.62 0.55
CA GLN A 29 -1.31 4.37 0.30
C GLN A 29 -0.32 4.28 1.47
N SER A 30 0.95 4.08 1.16
CA SER A 30 2.03 4.05 2.15
C SER A 30 2.29 5.43 2.74
N ALA A 31 2.55 5.46 4.06
CA ALA A 31 2.99 6.64 4.80
C ALA A 31 4.51 6.82 4.84
N CYS A 32 5.29 5.85 4.36
CA CYS A 32 6.73 5.81 4.60
C CYS A 32 7.59 5.50 3.39
N CYS A 33 7.03 5.10 2.24
CA CYS A 33 7.86 4.81 1.07
C CYS A 33 7.25 5.29 -0.24
N THR A 34 8.12 5.77 -1.13
CA THR A 34 7.88 5.98 -2.56
C THR A 34 8.62 4.92 -3.37
N THR A 35 8.68 5.05 -4.69
CA THR A 35 9.47 4.14 -5.54
C THR A 35 10.96 4.15 -5.14
N ASN A 36 11.52 5.32 -4.83
CA ASN A 36 12.97 5.50 -4.66
C ASN A 36 13.41 5.78 -3.22
N ILE A 37 12.50 6.12 -2.32
CA ILE A 37 12.83 6.56 -0.96
C ILE A 37 11.97 5.80 0.03
N SER A 38 12.59 5.33 1.10
CA SER A 38 11.92 4.72 2.24
C SER A 38 12.29 5.48 3.52
N MET A 39 11.44 6.42 3.92
CA MET A 39 11.60 7.20 5.15
C MET A 39 10.24 7.65 5.68
N HIS A 40 10.11 7.74 7.01
CA HIS A 40 8.91 8.26 7.66
C HIS A 40 9.28 9.48 8.53
N PRO A 41 8.62 10.63 8.37
CA PRO A 41 7.63 10.93 7.32
C PRO A 41 8.28 11.15 5.95
N LEU A 42 7.52 10.96 4.87
CA LEU A 42 7.98 11.20 3.50
C LEU A 42 8.42 12.67 3.29
N PRO A 43 9.45 12.97 2.47
CA PRO A 43 9.92 14.34 2.21
C PRO A 43 8.85 15.31 1.75
N MET A 44 9.10 16.61 1.95
CA MET A 44 8.26 17.66 1.37
C MET A 44 8.32 17.65 -0.16
N SER A 45 7.18 17.89 -0.80
CA SER A 45 7.07 17.97 -2.25
C SER A 45 7.65 19.28 -2.74
N THR A 46 8.59 19.19 -3.67
CA THR A 46 9.13 20.35 -4.40
C THR A 46 8.12 20.93 -5.39
N LYS A 47 7.11 20.14 -5.80
CA LYS A 47 6.08 20.54 -6.77
C LYS A 47 4.84 21.15 -6.13
N ARG A 48 4.57 20.86 -4.85
CA ARG A 48 3.38 21.32 -4.14
C ARG A 48 3.78 21.83 -2.76
N ARG A 49 3.82 23.16 -2.61
CA ARG A 49 4.16 23.84 -1.34
C ARG A 49 3.24 23.35 -0.22
N GLY A 50 3.84 23.01 0.93
CA GLY A 50 3.10 22.56 2.12
C GLY A 50 2.61 21.10 2.09
N ALA A 51 2.86 20.33 1.01
CA ALA A 51 2.49 18.92 0.95
C ALA A 51 3.74 18.01 0.99
N ARG A 52 3.62 16.82 1.56
CA ARG A 52 4.62 15.75 1.42
C ARG A 52 4.46 15.01 0.10
N ILE A 53 5.54 14.36 -0.37
CA ILE A 53 5.46 13.48 -1.54
C ILE A 53 4.51 12.31 -1.25
N SER A 54 3.77 11.91 -2.28
CA SER A 54 2.82 10.80 -2.20
C SER A 54 3.59 9.48 -2.05
N GLY A 55 3.29 8.70 -1.02
CA GLY A 55 3.79 7.32 -0.92
C GLY A 55 3.26 6.39 -2.01
N ARG A 56 3.78 5.15 -2.06
CA ARG A 56 3.31 4.06 -2.95
C ARG A 56 1.81 3.81 -2.74
N LYS A 57 1.11 3.49 -3.81
CA LYS A 57 -0.36 3.33 -3.84
C LYS A 57 -0.76 1.97 -4.37
N MET A 58 -1.89 1.47 -3.89
CA MET A 58 -2.48 0.20 -4.28
C MET A 58 -3.97 0.43 -4.43
N SER A 59 -4.52 0.07 -5.59
CA SER A 59 -5.96 0.16 -5.82
C SER A 59 -6.71 -0.92 -5.05
N GLN A 60 -8.02 -0.76 -4.88
CA GLN A 60 -8.87 -1.78 -4.25
C GLN A 60 -8.76 -3.13 -4.98
N GLY A 61 -8.76 -3.13 -6.31
CA GLY A 61 -8.61 -4.35 -7.11
C GLY A 61 -7.25 -5.03 -6.92
N ALA A 62 -6.15 -4.26 -6.86
CA ALA A 62 -4.84 -4.81 -6.53
C ALA A 62 -4.83 -5.42 -5.13
N PHE A 63 -5.39 -4.70 -4.15
CA PHE A 63 -5.44 -5.17 -2.78
C PHE A 63 -6.25 -6.46 -2.66
N LYS A 64 -7.38 -6.56 -3.37
CA LYS A 64 -8.17 -7.79 -3.43
C LYS A 64 -7.36 -8.98 -3.98
N LYS A 65 -6.58 -8.79 -5.04
CA LYS A 65 -5.69 -9.85 -5.57
C LYS A 65 -4.61 -10.27 -4.58
N VAL A 66 -4.05 -9.33 -3.82
CA VAL A 66 -3.10 -9.62 -2.73
C VAL A 66 -3.79 -10.47 -1.66
N LEU A 67 -5.00 -10.11 -1.25
CA LEU A 67 -5.78 -10.88 -0.28
C LEU A 67 -6.11 -12.29 -0.79
N GLU A 68 -6.54 -12.42 -2.04
CA GLU A 68 -6.81 -13.72 -2.67
C GLU A 68 -5.55 -14.60 -2.68
N LYS A 69 -4.39 -14.03 -3.02
CA LYS A 69 -3.11 -14.76 -2.99
C LYS A 69 -2.70 -15.16 -1.58
N LEU A 70 -2.74 -14.23 -0.62
CA LEU A 70 -2.41 -14.50 0.78
C LEU A 70 -3.35 -15.54 1.40
N SER A 71 -4.63 -15.51 1.03
CA SER A 71 -5.61 -16.51 1.47
C SER A 71 -5.25 -17.90 0.96
N SER A 72 -4.84 -18.02 -0.31
CA SER A 72 -4.37 -19.30 -0.89
C SER A 72 -3.07 -19.79 -0.26
N ASP A 73 -2.24 -18.88 0.24
CA ASP A 73 -0.99 -19.18 0.95
C ASP A 73 -1.22 -19.46 2.45
N GLY A 74 -2.47 -19.47 2.93
CA GLY A 74 -2.84 -19.80 4.31
C GLY A 74 -2.63 -18.66 5.32
N PHE A 75 -2.52 -17.42 4.86
CA PHE A 75 -2.27 -16.27 5.74
C PHE A 75 -3.50 -15.91 6.60
N ASN A 76 -3.27 -15.55 7.85
CA ASN A 76 -4.33 -15.13 8.77
C ASN A 76 -4.56 -13.61 8.69
N PHE A 77 -5.80 -13.21 8.44
CA PHE A 77 -6.20 -11.80 8.29
C PHE A 77 -6.53 -11.08 9.61
N GLY A 78 -6.32 -11.71 10.77
CA GLY A 78 -6.42 -11.07 12.08
C GLY A 78 -5.25 -10.14 12.38
N ASN A 79 -4.13 -10.27 11.66
CA ASN A 79 -2.97 -9.41 11.80
C ASN A 79 -2.86 -8.40 10.64
N PRO A 80 -2.29 -7.20 10.87
CA PRO A 80 -2.01 -6.25 9.82
C PRO A 80 -1.14 -6.84 8.72
N ILE A 81 -1.54 -6.65 7.46
CA ILE A 81 -0.78 -7.10 6.30
C ILE A 81 0.32 -6.08 6.02
N ASP A 82 1.57 -6.54 5.95
CA ASP A 82 2.67 -5.70 5.50
C ASP A 82 2.69 -5.62 3.97
N LEU A 83 2.42 -4.45 3.42
CA LEU A 83 2.38 -4.22 1.98
C LEU A 83 3.77 -3.96 1.37
N LYS A 84 4.86 -3.93 2.15
CA LYS A 84 6.22 -3.65 1.68
C LYS A 84 6.59 -4.37 0.38
N SER A 85 6.38 -5.69 0.33
CA SER A 85 6.66 -6.56 -0.82
C SER A 85 5.54 -6.58 -1.86
N HIS A 86 4.34 -6.13 -1.49
CA HIS A 86 3.14 -6.23 -2.32
C HIS A 86 2.75 -4.92 -3.00
N TRP A 87 3.39 -3.80 -2.65
CA TRP A 87 3.24 -2.55 -3.40
C TRP A 87 3.60 -2.79 -4.86
N ALA A 88 2.73 -2.33 -5.76
CA ALA A 88 3.03 -2.33 -7.19
C ALA A 88 4.38 -1.61 -7.41
N ARG A 89 5.39 -2.36 -7.87
CA ARG A 89 6.73 -1.84 -8.15
C ARG A 89 6.72 -0.86 -9.33
N HIS A 90 5.65 -0.89 -10.14
CA HIS A 90 5.42 -0.03 -11.29
C HIS A 90 4.04 0.62 -11.28
N GLY A 91 4.04 1.95 -11.40
CA GLY A 91 2.95 2.75 -11.99
C GLY A 91 1.63 2.80 -11.22
N THR A 92 1.06 4.00 -11.12
CA THR A 92 -0.38 4.15 -10.88
C THR A 92 -1.15 3.29 -11.87
N ASN A 93 -1.79 2.24 -11.36
CA ASN A 93 -3.01 1.63 -11.87
C ASN A 93 -3.14 1.64 -13.42
N LYS A 94 -2.31 0.86 -14.10
CA LYS A 94 -2.68 0.27 -15.39
C LYS A 94 -2.78 -1.23 -15.19
N PHE A 95 -3.86 -1.68 -14.55
CA PHE A 95 -4.38 -3.01 -14.88
C PHE A 95 -4.93 -2.97 -16.30
N VAL A 96 -4.04 -2.88 -17.27
CA VAL A 96 -4.26 -3.49 -18.57
C VAL A 96 -3.52 -4.82 -18.47
N THR A 97 -4.32 -5.84 -18.15
CA THR A 97 -4.00 -7.25 -18.37
C THR A 97 -2.93 -7.86 -17.45
N ILE A 98 -3.36 -8.37 -16.29
CA ILE A 98 -2.81 -9.64 -15.79
C ILE A 98 -3.74 -10.70 -16.38
N ARG A 99 -3.24 -11.44 -17.37
CA ARG A 99 -3.83 -12.71 -17.84
C ARG A 99 -3.39 -13.82 -16.90
#